data_AF-A0A933DAC9-F1
#
_entry.id   AF-A0A933DAC9-F1
#
_cell.length_a   1.000
_cell.length_b   1.000
_cell.length_c   1.000
_cell.angle_alpha   90.00
_cell.angle_beta   90.00
_cell.angle_gamma   90.00
#
_symmetry.space_group_name_H-M   'P 1'
#
loop_
_entity.id
_entity.type
_entity.pdbx_description
1 polymer ?
#
loop_
_entity_poly.entity_id
_entity_poly.type
_entity_poly.pdbx_seq_one_letter_code
_entity_poly.pdbx_strand_id
1 'polypeptide(L)' 'MKNITIISNARGCFIELTHHDSDPGTWIVRRWRKFLWFKKQISSHWFNDEHQAIAFAHELKREHNGHSGHF' A
#
# COMPACT_ATOMS: atom_id res chain seq x y z
N MET A 1 -9.32 -17.30 1.75
CA MET A 1 -9.91 -15.97 2.02
C MET A 1 -8.88 -14.88 1.66
N LYS A 2 -9.32 -13.67 1.31
CA LYS A 2 -8.40 -12.55 1.03
C LYS A 2 -8.32 -11.68 2.27
N ASN A 3 -7.14 -11.55 2.87
CA ASN A 3 -6.90 -10.65 3.99
C ASN A 3 -6.41 -9.30 3.46
N ILE A 4 -7.04 -8.21 3.88
CA ILE A 4 -6.73 -6.86 3.39
C ILE A 4 -6.40 -5.99 4.58
N THR A 5 -5.15 -5.55 4.64
CA THR A 5 -4.66 -4.64 5.67
C THR A 5 -4.45 -3.26 5.06
N ILE A 6 -5.11 -2.24 5.60
CA ILE A 6 -4.97 -0.86 5.13
C ILE A 6 -3.86 -0.19 5.94
N ILE A 7 -2.72 0.06 5.28
CA ILE A 7 -1.53 0.67 5.92
C ILE A 7 -1.64 2.19 5.99
N SER A 8 -2.30 2.79 4.99
CA SER A 8 -2.57 4.23 4.96
C SER A 8 -3.87 4.53 4.21
N ASN A 9 -4.67 5.45 4.76
CA ASN A 9 -5.93 5.91 4.20
C ASN A 9 -5.99 7.44 4.06
N ALA A 10 -4.86 8.08 3.76
CA ALA A 10 -4.77 9.53 3.65
C ALA A 10 -5.42 10.06 2.35
N ARG A 11 -5.83 11.34 2.35
CA ARG A 11 -6.23 12.05 1.13
C ARG A 11 -5.01 12.13 0.20
N GLY A 12 -5.14 11.56 -0.99
CA GLY A 12 -4.06 11.53 -1.99
C GLY A 12 -3.13 10.31 -1.90
N CYS A 13 -3.16 9.50 -0.83
CA CYS A 13 -2.39 8.26 -0.75
C CYS A 13 -3.12 7.19 0.07
N PHE A 14 -3.57 6.16 -0.63
CA PHE A 14 -4.18 4.98 -0.07
C PHE A 14 -3.29 3.77 -0.36
N ILE A 15 -2.81 3.11 0.69
CA ILE A 15 -1.89 1.98 0.59
C ILE A 15 -2.60 0.77 1.18
N GLU A 16 -2.76 -0.25 0.36
CA GLU A 16 -3.40 -1.52 0.70
C GLU A 16 -2.34 -2.63 0.63
N LEU A 17 -2.27 -3.43 1.68
CA LEU A 17 -1.55 -4.69 1.70
C LEU A 17 -2.58 -5.81 1.60
N THR A 18 -2.50 -6.62 0.54
CA THR A 18 -3.33 -7.79 0.34
C THR A 18 -2.49 -9.04 0.59
N HIS A 19 -3.05 -9.98 1.33
CA HIS A 19 -2.53 -11.34 1.48
C HIS A 19 -3.62 -12.34 1.11
N HIS A 20 -3.25 -13.42 0.42
CA HIS A 20 -4.18 -14.48 0.07
C HIS A 20 -3.90 -15.70 0.96
N ASP A 21 -4.90 -16.11 1.74
CA ASP A 21 -4.80 -17.30 2.59
C ASP A 21 -4.58 -18.58 1.78
N SER A 22 -5.03 -18.57 0.52
CA SER A 22 -4.87 -19.68 -0.44
C SER A 22 -3.52 -19.68 -1.16
N ASP A 23 -2.76 -18.59 -1.06
CA ASP A 23 -1.39 -18.48 -1.58
C ASP A 23 -0.54 -17.77 -0.53
N PRO A 24 -0.09 -18.51 0.51
CA PRO A 24 0.52 -17.90 1.70
C PRO A 24 1.83 -17.17 1.40
N GLY A 25 2.45 -17.45 0.24
CA GLY A 25 3.63 -16.75 -0.23
C GLY A 25 3.32 -15.38 -0.84
N THR A 26 2.14 -15.16 -1.43
CA THR A 26 1.90 -13.93 -2.19
C THR A 26 1.38 -12.79 -1.33
N TRP A 27 2.21 -11.74 -1.23
CA TRP A 27 1.89 -10.45 -0.63
C TRP A 27 1.84 -9.38 -1.70
N ILE A 28 0.77 -8.59 -1.72
CA ILE A 28 0.55 -7.56 -2.75
C ILE A 28 0.40 -6.20 -2.07
N VAL A 29 1.33 -5.29 -2.33
CA VAL A 29 1.24 -3.89 -1.91
C VAL A 29 0.69 -3.07 -3.07
N ARG A 30 -0.47 -2.43 -2.87
CA ARG A 30 -1.10 -1.57 -3.87
C ARG A 30 -1.18 -0.14 -3.35
N ARG A 31 -0.67 0.78 -4.16
CA ARG A 31 -0.79 2.22 -3.91
C ARG A 31 -1.83 2.81 -4.84
N TRP A 32 -2.74 3.58 -4.25
CA TRP A 32 -3.80 4.28 -4.94
C TRP A 32 -3.76 5.76 -4.60
N ARG A 33 -4.00 6.61 -5.60
CA ARG A 33 -4.24 8.03 -5.40
C ARG A 33 -5.74 8.27 -5.39
N LYS A 34 -6.26 8.79 -4.28
CA LYS A 34 -7.65 9.24 -4.19
C LYS A 34 -7.75 10.67 -4.70
N PHE A 35 -8.62 10.90 -5.68
CA PHE A 35 -8.95 12.24 -6.19
C PHE A 35 -10.47 12.40 -6.24
N LEU A 36 -11.00 13.17 -5.28
CA LEU A 36 -12.45 13.38 -5.08
C LEU A 36 -13.25 12.07 -5.05
N TRP A 37 -13.83 11.66 -6.18
CA TRP A 37 -14.67 10.46 -6.32
C TRP A 37 -13.95 9.27 -6.97
N PHE A 38 -12.73 9.46 -7.48
CA PHE A 38 -11.99 8.42 -8.19
C PHE A 38 -10.79 7.94 -7.38
N LYS A 39 -10.56 6.63 -7.40
CA LYS A 39 -9.30 6.03 -6.94
C LYS A 39 -8.54 5.57 -8.17
N LYS A 40 -7.36 6.12 -8.41
CA LYS A 40 -6.46 5.67 -9.48
C LYS A 40 -5.37 4.81 -8.88
N GLN A 41 -5.22 3.58 -9.38
CA GLN A 41 -4.08 2.74 -9.01
C GLN A 41 -2.80 3.40 -9.57
N ILE A 42 -1.82 3.62 -8.70
CA ILE A 42 -0.54 4.20 -9.07
C ILE A 42 0.49 3.10 -9.27
N SER A 43 0.54 2.15 -8.34
CA SER A 43 1.48 1.03 -8.42
C SER A 43 0.92 -0.20 -7.72
N SER A 44 1.43 -1.36 -8.14
CA SER A 44 1.19 -2.65 -7.53
C SER A 44 2.49 -3.43 -7.51
N HIS A 45 2.93 -3.83 -6.33
CA HIS A 45 4.14 -4.61 -6.12
C HIS A 45 3.78 -5.92 -5.45
N TRP A 46 4.43 -6.98 -5.89
CA TRP A 46 4.20 -8.34 -5.45
C TRP A 46 5.47 -8.83 -4.77
N PHE A 47 5.29 -9.47 -3.63
CA PHE A 47 6.35 -9.96 -2.79
C PHE A 47 6.03 -11.39 -2.39
N ASN A 48 7.06 -12.20 -2.26
CA ASN A 48 6.93 -13.57 -1.74
C ASN A 48 7.23 -13.65 -0.23
N ASP A 49 7.49 -12.50 0.39
CA ASP A 49 7.91 -12.37 1.79
C ASP A 49 7.11 -11.25 2.46
N GLU A 50 6.55 -11.56 3.62
CA GLU A 50 5.72 -10.64 4.41
C GLU A 50 6.51 -9.42 4.86
N HIS A 51 7.71 -9.65 5.38
CA HIS A 51 8.54 -8.60 5.96
C HIS A 51 8.93 -7.57 4.90
N GLN A 52 9.29 -8.01 3.69
CA GLN A 52 9.56 -7.14 2.55
C GLN A 52 8.32 -6.34 2.13
N ALA A 53 7.15 -6.99 2.05
CA ALA A 53 5.91 -6.32 1.67
C ALA A 53 5.51 -5.24 2.68
N ILE A 54 5.61 -5.56 3.97
CA ILE A 54 5.34 -4.62 5.07
C ILE A 54 6.35 -3.48 5.03
N ALA A 55 7.66 -3.77 4.98
CA ALA A 55 8.70 -2.74 4.93
C ALA A 55 8.49 -1.76 3.77
N PHE A 56 8.17 -2.27 2.58
CA PHE A 56 7.87 -1.46 1.41
C PHE A 56 6.60 -0.61 1.60
N ALA A 57 5.53 -1.17 2.17
CA ALA A 57 4.31 -0.40 2.45
C ALA A 57 4.56 0.74 3.46
N HIS A 58 5.43 0.53 4.45
CA HIS A 58 5.86 1.55 5.40
C HIS A 58 6.73 2.62 4.74
N GLU A 59 7.62 2.25 3.82
CA GLU A 59 8.41 3.19 3.02
C GLU A 59 7.50 4.09 2.17
N LEU A 60 6.55 3.52 1.43
CA LEU A 60 5.57 4.29 0.64
C LEU A 60 4.76 5.28 1.50
N LYS A 61 4.43 4.89 2.73
CA LYS A 61 3.74 5.76 3.70
C LYS A 61 4.65 6.91 4.13
N ARG A 62 5.91 6.64 4.42
CA ARG A 62 6.91 7.66 4.78
C ARG A 62 7.16 8.65 3.64
N GLU A 63 7.32 8.19 2.41
CA GLU A 63 7.51 9.08 1.24
C GLU A 63 6.32 10.04 1.07
N HIS A 64 5.10 9.55 1.30
CA HIS A 64 3.92 10.39 1.25
C HIS A 64 3.91 11.45 2.36
N ASN A 65 4.29 11.07 3.58
CA ASN A 65 4.35 11.99 4.71
C ASN A 65 5.52 12.99 4.60
N GLY A 66 6.66 12.56 4.08
CA GLY A 66 7.86 13.39 3.90
C GLY A 66 7.67 14.52 2.88
N HIS A 67 6.82 14.33 1.87
CA HIS A 67 6.43 15.41 0.96
C HIS A 67 5.54 16.50 1.60
N SER A 68 5.08 16.29 2.84
CA SER A 68 4.28 17.27 3.59
C SER A 68 5.13 18.17 4.49
N GLY A 69 6.46 17.97 4.51
CA GLY A 69 7.40 18.72 5.34
C GLY A 69 8.46 19.44 4.50
N HIS A 70 8.07 20.49 3.80
CA HIS A 70 8.99 21.55 3.40
C HIS A 70 8.21 22.88 3.50
N PHE A 71 8.39 23.55 4.63
CA PHE A 71 8.10 24.98 4.78
C PHE A 71 9.29 25.78 4.24
#